data_AF-A0A914RPT8-F1
#
_entry.id   AF-A0A914RPT8-F1
#
_cell.length_a   1.000
_cell.length_b   1.000
_cell.length_c   1.000
_cell.angle_alpha   90.00
_cell.angle_beta   90.00
_cell.angle_gamma   90.00
#
_symmetry.space_group_name_H-M   'P 1'
#
loop_
_entity.id
_entity.type
_entity.pdbx_description
1 polymer ?
#
loop_
_entity_poly.entity_id
_entity_poly.type
_entity_poly.pdbx_seq_one_letter_code
_entity_poly.pdbx_strand_id
1 'polypeptide(L)'
;MITNLLTEEHPSVVEYHPLLDSSDMTFDDWIRIGKDIRQSYYQYDGFVVLHGTDTLAYTASALSFMFENLGKPIPVCEVRSDGRENLIGALITAGNFDIPEVTVYFNNKLLRGNRSVKLDNS
;
A
#
# COMPACT_ATOMS: atom_id res chain seq x y z
N MET A 1 6.88 1.25 -6.13
CA MET A 1 7.72 0.13 -5.64
C MET A 1 9.03 0.75 -5.15
N ILE A 2 9.62 0.24 -4.06
CA ILE A 2 10.75 0.90 -3.39
C ILE A 2 11.96 -0.04 -3.35
N THR A 3 13.07 0.44 -3.90
CA THR A 3 14.41 -0.10 -3.69
C THR A 3 15.02 0.59 -2.47
N ASN A 4 15.93 -0.08 -1.76
CA ASN A 4 16.63 0.45 -0.60
C ASN A 4 17.06 1.91 -0.80
N LEU A 5 16.66 2.82 0.10
CA LEU A 5 16.98 4.25 0.05
C LEU A 5 18.49 4.55 0.20
N LEU A 6 19.29 3.55 0.57
CA LEU A 6 20.76 3.61 0.62
C LEU A 6 21.44 3.23 -0.70
N THR A 7 20.69 2.69 -1.67
CA THR A 7 21.16 2.45 -3.03
C THR A 7 20.76 3.64 -3.90
N GLU A 8 21.59 4.06 -4.87
CA GLU A 8 21.25 5.17 -5.78
C GLU A 8 20.10 4.86 -6.76
N GLU A 9 19.32 3.80 -6.50
CA GLU A 9 18.16 3.43 -7.29
C GLU A 9 16.91 4.14 -6.81
N HIS A 10 16.25 4.85 -7.74
CA HIS A 10 15.02 5.60 -7.45
C HIS A 10 13.80 4.67 -7.37
N PRO A 11 12.80 5.01 -6.52
CA PRO A 11 11.54 4.28 -6.47
C PRO A 11 10.86 4.30 -7.85
N SER A 12 10.34 3.15 -8.27
CA SER A 12 9.58 3.05 -9.51
C SER A 12 8.08 3.27 -9.26
N VAL A 13 7.42 3.93 -10.21
CA VAL A 13 5.98 4.22 -10.14
C VAL A 13 5.26 3.41 -11.20
N VAL A 14 4.25 2.66 -10.77
CA VAL A 14 3.30 1.98 -11.66
C VAL A 14 1.96 2.68 -11.50
N GLU A 15 1.49 3.32 -12.56
CA GLU A 15 0.20 3.99 -12.61
C GLU A 15 -0.82 3.12 -13.36
N TYR A 16 -2.02 2.96 -12.78
CA TYR A 16 -3.08 2.19 -13.41
C TYR A 16 -3.92 3.06 -14.35
N HIS A 17 -4.32 2.43 -15.46
CA HIS A 17 -5.27 3.00 -16.39
C HIS A 17 -6.48 2.05 -16.56
N PRO A 18 -7.71 2.55 -16.43
CA PRO A 18 -8.05 3.86 -15.86
C PRO A 18 -7.70 3.95 -14.37
N LEU A 19 -7.58 5.17 -13.83
CA LEU A 19 -7.62 5.37 -12.38
C LEU A 19 -9.04 5.08 -11.89
N LEU A 20 -9.14 4.45 -10.72
CA LEU A 20 -10.41 4.03 -10.13
C LEU A 20 -10.73 4.83 -8.87
N ASP A 21 -12.00 5.15 -8.67
CA ASP A 21 -12.48 5.50 -7.35
C ASP A 21 -12.51 4.22 -6.50
N SER A 22 -12.07 4.31 -5.24
CA SER A 22 -12.02 3.15 -4.35
C SER A 22 -13.39 2.51 -4.14
N SER A 23 -14.48 3.28 -4.23
CA SER A 23 -15.85 2.78 -4.11
C SER A 23 -16.26 1.84 -5.26
N ASP A 24 -15.59 1.94 -6.42
CA ASP A 24 -15.83 1.10 -7.59
C ASP A 24 -14.90 -0.12 -7.66
N MET A 25 -13.96 -0.27 -6.72
CA MET A 25 -12.99 -1.37 -6.75
C MET A 25 -13.63 -2.72 -6.46
N THR A 26 -13.19 -3.70 -7.22
CA THR A 26 -13.66 -5.08 -7.18
C THR A 26 -12.55 -6.05 -6.77
N PHE A 27 -12.90 -7.31 -6.62
CA PHE A 27 -11.95 -8.39 -6.37
C PHE A 27 -10.86 -8.49 -7.45
N ASP A 28 -11.20 -8.24 -8.72
CA ASP A 28 -10.25 -8.30 -9.83
C ASP A 28 -9.17 -7.21 -9.72
N ASP A 29 -9.52 -6.05 -9.17
CA ASP A 29 -8.58 -4.94 -8.95
C ASP A 29 -7.57 -5.29 -7.85
N TRP A 30 -8.04 -5.95 -6.78
CA TRP A 30 -7.14 -6.46 -5.73
C TRP A 30 -6.20 -7.54 -6.27
N ILE A 31 -6.71 -8.45 -7.12
CA ILE A 31 -5.88 -9.44 -7.80
C ILE A 31 -4.82 -8.78 -8.68
N ARG A 32 -5.19 -7.71 -9.41
CA ARG A 32 -4.25 -6.96 -10.24
C ARG A 32 -3.10 -6.40 -9.40
N ILE A 33 -3.42 -5.71 -8.30
CA ILE A 33 -2.42 -5.20 -7.35
C ILE A 33 -1.53 -6.33 -6.83
N GLY A 34 -2.14 -7.43 -6.38
CA GLY A 34 -1.42 -8.58 -5.85
C GLY A 34 -0.47 -9.21 -6.87
N LYS A 35 -0.89 -9.33 -8.14
CA LYS A 35 -0.07 -9.85 -9.24
C LYS A 35 1.12 -8.95 -9.54
N ASP A 36 0.93 -7.64 -9.59
CA ASP A 36 1.99 -6.68 -9.91
C ASP A 36 3.07 -6.67 -8.81
N ILE A 37 2.65 -6.64 -7.54
CA ILE A 37 3.57 -6.76 -6.41
C ILE A 37 4.33 -8.09 -6.48
N ARG A 38 3.64 -9.20 -6.75
CA ARG A 38 4.28 -10.53 -6.83
C ARG A 38 5.31 -10.61 -7.96
N GLN A 39 5.02 -10.05 -9.13
CA GLN A 39 5.94 -10.02 -10.26
C GLN A 39 7.22 -9.22 -9.95
N SER A 40 7.08 -8.16 -9.16
CA SER A 40 8.17 -7.29 -8.74
C SER A 40 8.80 -7.68 -7.39
N TYR A 41 8.31 -8.74 -6.74
CA TYR A 41 8.57 -9.00 -5.32
C TYR A 41 10.06 -9.10 -4.97
N TYR A 42 10.88 -9.70 -5.83
CA TYR A 42 12.31 -9.87 -5.60
C TYR A 42 13.17 -8.68 -6.06
N GLN A 43 12.59 -7.73 -6.81
CA GLN A 43 13.30 -6.58 -7.36
C GLN A 43 13.30 -5.38 -6.41
N TYR A 44 12.40 -5.36 -5.42
CA TYR A 44 12.18 -4.22 -4.53
C TYR A 44 12.12 -4.69 -3.08
N ASP A 45 12.53 -3.85 -2.14
CA ASP A 45 12.58 -4.16 -0.71
C ASP A 45 11.24 -3.88 -0.01
N GLY A 46 10.42 -3.01 -0.60
CA GLY A 46 9.09 -2.68 -0.09
C GLY A 46 8.15 -2.16 -1.17
N PHE A 47 6.87 -2.08 -0.83
CA PHE A 47 5.82 -1.62 -1.74
C PHE A 47 4.94 -0.59 -1.03
N VAL A 48 4.51 0.44 -1.77
CA VAL A 48 3.48 1.38 -1.29
C VAL A 48 2.34 1.36 -2.29
N VAL A 49 1.11 1.24 -1.78
CA VAL A 49 -0.11 1.25 -2.58
C VAL A 49 -0.90 2.52 -2.28
N LEU A 50 -1.00 3.40 -3.28
CA LEU A 50 -1.88 4.56 -3.21
C LEU A 50 -3.33 4.12 -3.44
N HIS A 51 -4.24 4.57 -2.59
CA HIS A 51 -5.61 4.08 -2.59
C HIS A 51 -6.62 5.13 -2.09
N GLY A 52 -7.85 5.13 -2.62
CA GLY A 52 -8.94 5.96 -2.08
C GLY A 52 -9.44 5.46 -0.72
N THR A 53 -10.03 6.31 0.12
CA THR A 53 -10.32 5.98 1.52
C THR A 53 -11.53 5.06 1.73
N ASP A 54 -12.47 4.98 0.78
CA ASP A 54 -13.75 4.27 0.98
C ASP A 54 -13.57 2.77 1.18
N THR A 55 -12.67 2.16 0.41
CA THR A 55 -12.37 0.73 0.52
C THR A 55 -10.92 0.46 0.93
N LEU A 56 -10.17 1.46 1.41
CA LEU A 56 -8.76 1.34 1.79
C LEU A 56 -8.51 0.17 2.75
N ALA A 57 -9.27 0.11 3.86
CA ALA A 57 -9.14 -0.95 4.85
C ALA A 57 -9.52 -2.34 4.30
N TYR A 58 -10.49 -2.38 3.38
CA TYR A 58 -10.90 -3.62 2.71
C TYR A 58 -9.80 -4.13 1.78
N THR A 59 -9.23 -3.27 0.94
CA THR A 59 -8.10 -3.61 0.08
C THR A 59 -6.88 -4.06 0.88
N ALA A 60 -6.54 -3.34 1.96
CA ALA A 60 -5.43 -3.73 2.84
C ALA A 60 -5.68 -5.12 3.47
N SER A 61 -6.92 -5.41 3.86
CA SER A 61 -7.31 -6.72 4.37
C SER A 61 -7.17 -7.80 3.29
N ALA A 62 -7.71 -7.58 2.09
CA ALA A 62 -7.64 -8.51 0.98
C ALA A 62 -6.19 -8.86 0.62
N LEU A 63 -5.33 -7.85 0.46
CA LEU A 63 -3.90 -8.06 0.19
C LEU A 63 -3.22 -8.83 1.33
N SER A 64 -3.56 -8.57 2.59
CA SER A 64 -2.98 -9.30 3.74
C SER A 64 -3.25 -10.81 3.69
N PHE A 65 -4.39 -11.22 3.13
CA PHE A 65 -4.72 -12.64 2.93
C PHE A 65 -4.12 -13.21 1.64
N MET A 66 -3.93 -12.38 0.60
CA MET A 66 -3.29 -12.80 -0.66
C MET A 66 -1.79 -13.08 -0.49
N PHE A 67 -1.11 -12.38 0.42
CA PHE A 67 0.32 -12.54 0.67
C PHE A 67 0.59 -13.38 1.92
N GLU A 68 0.54 -14.70 1.76
CA GLU A 68 1.01 -15.64 2.79
C GLU A 68 2.54 -15.54 2.94
N ASN A 69 3.03 -15.61 4.19
CA ASN A 69 4.46 -15.51 4.51
C ASN A 69 5.13 -14.27 3.91
N LEU A 70 4.42 -13.14 3.95
CA LEU A 70 4.95 -11.84 3.55
C LEU A 70 6.25 -11.57 4.32
N GLY A 71 7.27 -11.09 3.61
CA GLY A 71 8.61 -10.81 4.14
C GLY A 71 9.06 -9.37 3.87
N LYS A 72 8.16 -8.53 3.34
CA LYS A 72 8.43 -7.15 2.92
C LYS A 72 7.27 -6.23 3.31
N PRO A 73 7.52 -4.96 3.68
CA PRO A 73 6.46 -4.03 4.03
C PRO A 73 5.59 -3.63 2.82
N ILE A 74 4.27 -3.61 3.03
CA ILE A 74 3.29 -3.12 2.05
C ILE A 74 2.32 -2.11 2.72
N PRO A 75 2.72 -0.85 2.94
CA PRO A 75 1.80 0.19 3.40
C PRO A 75 0.83 0.63 2.29
N VAL A 76 -0.45 0.69 2.64
CA VAL A 76 -1.52 1.28 1.84
C VAL A 76 -1.83 2.65 2.42
N CYS A 77 -1.87 3.70 1.61
CA CYS A 77 -2.13 5.05 2.10
C CYS A 77 -3.03 5.85 1.15
N GLU A 78 -3.66 6.88 1.69
CA GLU A 78 -4.56 7.76 0.94
C GLU A 78 -3.81 8.90 0.24
N VAL A 79 -4.48 9.53 -0.73
CA VAL A 79 -3.86 10.49 -1.65
C VAL A 79 -4.56 11.85 -1.69
N ARG A 80 -5.59 12.10 -0.87
CA ARG A 80 -6.37 13.34 -0.91
C ARG A 80 -5.76 14.41 0.01
N SER A 81 -6.53 15.01 0.92
CA SER A 81 -6.16 16.22 1.66
C SER A 81 -4.88 16.08 2.48
N ASP A 82 -4.66 14.91 3.08
CA ASP A 82 -3.45 14.60 3.85
C ASP A 82 -2.51 13.67 3.07
N GLY A 83 -2.74 13.53 1.75
CA GLY A 83 -2.10 12.54 0.89
C GLY A 83 -0.58 12.68 0.81
N ARG A 84 -0.05 13.90 0.89
CA ARG A 84 1.40 14.13 0.89
C ARG A 84 2.07 13.54 2.14
N GLU A 85 1.53 13.82 3.33
CA GLU A 85 2.09 13.33 4.58
C GLU A 85 1.92 11.81 4.68
N ASN A 86 0.76 11.31 4.27
CA ASN A 86 0.48 9.88 4.24
C ASN A 86 1.41 9.13 3.28
N LEU A 87 1.67 9.67 2.08
CA LEU A 87 2.62 9.09 1.13
C LEU A 87 4.05 9.12 1.67
N ILE A 88 4.52 10.24 2.23
CA ILE A 88 5.87 10.33 2.79
C ILE A 88 6.05 9.32 3.93
N GLY A 89 5.07 9.23 4.84
CA GLY A 89 5.10 8.28 5.95
C GLY A 89 5.07 6.82 5.50
N ALA A 90 4.26 6.50 4.48
CA ALA A 90 4.23 5.18 3.86
C ALA A 90 5.56 4.82 3.19
N LEU A 91 6.16 5.74 2.43
CA LEU A 91 7.48 5.55 1.79
C LEU A 91 8.58 5.33 2.83
N ILE A 92 8.62 6.15 3.89
CA ILE A 92 9.57 6.00 4.99
C ILE A 92 9.39 4.64 5.67
N THR A 93 8.13 4.24 5.93
CA THR A 93 7.82 2.95 6.56
C THR A 93 8.34 1.80 5.70
N ALA A 94 8.05 1.81 4.40
CA ALA A 94 8.42 0.73 3.50
C ALA A 94 9.91 0.70 3.14
N GLY A 95 10.62 1.83 3.20
CA GLY A 95 12.04 1.90 2.88
C GLY A 95 12.99 1.70 4.07
N ASN A 96 12.55 1.97 5.30
CA ASN A 96 13.43 2.02 6.48
C ASN A 96 13.09 1.02 7.58
N PHE A 97 11.96 0.31 7.51
CA PHE A 97 11.52 -0.60 8.57
C PHE A 97 11.18 -1.99 8.04
N ASP A 98 11.69 -3.01 8.72
CA ASP A 98 11.39 -4.42 8.45
C ASP A 98 10.06 -4.83 9.10
N ILE A 99 8.95 -4.32 8.55
CA ILE A 99 7.58 -4.65 9.00
C ILE A 99 6.93 -5.53 7.92
N PRO A 100 7.01 -6.87 8.01
CA PRO A 100 6.54 -7.78 6.96
C PRO A 100 5.01 -7.95 6.96
N GLU A 101 4.28 -6.84 6.87
CA GLU A 101 2.83 -6.80 6.92
C GLU A 101 2.23 -5.86 5.87
N VAL A 102 0.99 -6.17 5.46
CA VAL A 102 0.15 -5.19 4.80
C VAL A 102 -0.42 -4.25 5.87
N THR A 103 -0.13 -2.96 5.75
CA THR A 103 -0.47 -1.94 6.73
C THR A 103 -1.26 -0.81 6.09
N VAL A 104 -1.91 -0.01 6.93
CA VAL A 104 -2.55 1.25 6.54
C VAL A 104 -1.78 2.38 7.20
N TYR A 105 -1.24 3.30 6.40
CA TYR A 105 -0.66 4.54 6.89
C TYR A 105 -1.67 5.67 6.72
N PHE A 106 -2.17 6.20 7.82
CA PHE A 106 -3.18 7.25 7.82
C PHE A 106 -3.06 8.13 9.07
N ASN A 107 -3.05 9.45 8.89
CA ASN A 107 -3.01 10.42 9.99
C ASN A 107 -1.88 10.14 11.00
N ASN A 108 -0.66 10.01 10.48
CA ASN A 108 0.56 9.72 11.25
C ASN A 108 0.49 8.45 12.11
N LYS A 109 -0.35 7.49 11.73
CA LYS A 109 -0.45 6.18 12.38
C LYS A 109 -0.24 5.08 11.35
N LEU A 110 0.52 4.07 11.76
CA LEU A 110 0.66 2.81 11.06
C LEU A 110 -0.25 1.77 11.72
N LEU A 111 -1.24 1.28 10.99
CA LEU A 111 -2.22 0.32 11.45
C LEU A 111 -2.02 -1.01 10.70
N ARG A 112 -2.23 -2.15 11.36
CA ARG A 112 -2.29 -3.44 10.67
C ARG A 112 -3.51 -3.48 9.74
N GLY A 113 -3.32 -3.82 8.46
CA GLY A 113 -4.35 -3.70 7.43
C GLY A 113 -5.64 -4.44 7.77
N ASN A 114 -5.53 -5.74 8.07
CA ASN A 114 -6.67 -6.59 8.45
C ASN A 114 -7.23 -6.35 9.86
N ARG A 115 -6.77 -5.31 10.56
CA ARG A 115 -7.31 -4.85 11.84
C ARG A 115 -7.80 -3.39 11.76
N SER A 116 -7.84 -2.81 10.57
CA SER A 116 -8.30 -1.45 10.33
C SER A 116 -9.75 -1.44 9.81
N VAL A 117 -10.46 -0.36 10.12
CA VAL A 117 -11.83 -0.11 9.63
C VAL A 117 -12.02 1.40 9.48
N LYS A 118 -12.74 1.81 8.43
CA LYS A 118 -13.16 3.22 8.27
C LYS A 118 -14.32 3.49 9.22
N LEU A 119 -14.12 4.39 10.18
CA LEU A 119 -15.15 4.74 11.16
C LEU A 119 -15.99 5.95 10.76
N ASP A 120 -15.44 6.85 9.94
CA ASP A 120 -16.06 8.10 9.57
C ASP A 120 -15.84 8.41 8.07
N ASN A 121 -16.84 9.05 7.45
CA ASN A 121 -16.84 9.54 6.08
C ASN A 121 -16.78 11.08 6.01
N SER A 122 -16.80 11.76 7.16
CA SER A 122 -16.78 13.21 7.30
C SER A 122 -15.55 13.87 6.71
#